data_AF-X1ECZ3-F1
#
_entry.id   AF-X1ECZ3-F1
#
_cell.length_a   1.000
_cell.length_b   1.000
_cell.length_c   1.000
_cell.angle_alpha   90.00
_cell.angle_beta   90.00
_cell.angle_gamma   90.00
#
_symmetry.space_group_name_H-M   'P 1'
#
loop_
_entity.id
_entity.type
_entity.pdbx_description
1 polymer ?
#
loop_
_entity_poly.entity_id
_entity_poly.type
_entity_poly.pdbx_seq_one_letter_code
_entity_poly.pdbx_strand_id
1 'polypeptide(L)' 'MEELFTDVSDKTTRNERIYQAVRVHHYTLREVGDFVGLLYSTISMIAKRVGETMKS' A
#
# COMPACT_ATOMS: atom_id res chain seq x y z
N MET A 1 0.40 1.07 -12.14
CA MET A 1 0.85 1.29 -10.74
C MET A 1 1.46 2.67 -10.56
N GLU A 2 2.18 3.20 -11.55
CA GLU A 2 2.78 4.55 -11.52
C GLU A 2 1.79 5.66 -11.13
N GLU A 3 0.59 5.71 -11.70
CA GLU A 3 -0.46 6.69 -11.39
C GLU A 3 -0.95 6.67 -9.92
N LEU A 4 -0.89 5.51 -9.25
CA LEU A 4 -1.32 5.36 -7.85
C LEU A 4 -0.33 5.97 -6.87
N PHE A 5 0.92 6.16 -7.28
CA PHE A 5 2.05 6.55 -6.43
C PHE A 5 2.79 7.81 -6.92
N THR A 6 2.32 8.45 -7.99
CA THR A 6 3.03 9.58 -8.65
C THR A 6 3.19 10.82 -7.75
N ASP A 7 2.39 10.95 -6.69
CA ASP A 7 2.39 12.12 -5.79
C ASP A 7 2.48 11.72 -4.31
N VAL A 8 3.20 10.64 -4.03
CA VAL A 8 3.36 10.13 -2.67
C VAL A 8 4.68 10.64 -2.08
N SER A 9 4.60 11.72 -1.33
CA SER A 9 5.73 12.28 -0.58
C SER A 9 5.70 11.88 0.91
N ASP A 10 4.51 11.71 1.50
CA ASP A 10 4.35 11.35 2.92
C ASP A 10 4.12 9.85 3.16
N LYS A 11 4.62 9.36 4.29
CA LYS A 11 4.50 7.96 4.72
C LYS A 11 3.04 7.55 4.93
N THR A 12 2.18 8.46 5.40
CA THR A 12 0.76 8.20 5.65
C THR A 12 0.05 7.95 4.33
N THR A 13 0.21 8.87 3.37
CA THR A 13 -0.36 8.74 2.02
C THR A 13 0.18 7.51 1.32
N ARG A 14 1.47 7.17 1.46
CA ARG A 14 2.04 5.93 0.91
C ARG A 14 1.32 4.70 1.43
N ASN A 15 1.08 4.66 2.73
CA ASN A 15 0.46 3.51 3.38
C ASN A 15 -1.00 3.34 2.94
N GLU A 16 -1.73 4.44 2.78
CA GLU A 16 -3.09 4.44 2.22
C GLU A 16 -3.10 3.96 0.77
N ARG A 17 -2.17 4.44 -0.07
CA ARG A 17 -2.04 3.97 -1.46
C ARG A 17 -1.66 2.50 -1.55
N ILE A 18 -0.81 2.00 -0.65
CA ILE A 18 -0.51 0.57 -0.52
C ILE A 18 -1.79 -0.22 -0.18
N TYR A 19 -2.60 0.26 0.77
CA TYR A 19 -3.87 -0.37 1.11
C TYR A 19 -4.82 -0.41 -0.09
N GLN A 20 -5.00 0.71 -0.79
CA GLN A 20 -5.84 0.80 -1.98
C GLN A 20 -5.35 -0.14 -3.09
N ALA A 21 -4.05 -0.18 -3.36
CA ALA A 21 -3.45 -1.07 -4.36
C ALA A 21 -3.77 -2.55 -4.07
N VAL A 22 -3.67 -2.99 -2.81
CA VAL A 22 -3.90 -4.38 -2.42
C VAL A 22 -5.38 -4.73 -2.31
N ARG A 23 -6.21 -3.84 -1.73
CA ARG A 23 -7.60 -4.15 -1.37
C ARG A 23 -8.64 -3.72 -2.38
N VAL A 24 -8.37 -2.64 -3.13
CA VAL A 24 -9.31 -2.09 -4.11
C VAL A 24 -8.89 -2.48 -5.53
N HIS A 25 -7.60 -2.38 -5.84
CA HIS A 25 -7.08 -2.75 -7.16
C HIS A 25 -6.59 -4.19 -7.25
N HIS A 26 -6.64 -4.96 -6.16
CA HIS A 26 -6.30 -6.38 -6.09
C HIS A 26 -4.90 -6.74 -6.58
N TYR A 27 -3.95 -5.80 -6.54
CA TYR A 27 -2.55 -6.12 -6.79
C TYR A 27 -2.00 -7.05 -5.70
N THR A 28 -1.09 -7.92 -6.09
CA THR A 28 -0.43 -8.80 -5.12
C THR A 28 0.52 -8.01 -4.24
N LEU A 29 0.75 -8.51 -3.02
CA LEU A 29 1.70 -7.91 -2.08
C LEU A 29 3.12 -7.82 -2.66
N ARG A 30 3.48 -8.78 -3.52
CA ARG A 30 4.77 -8.83 -4.20
C ARG A 30 4.89 -7.73 -5.24
N GLU A 31 3.91 -7.58 -6.13
CA GLU A 31 3.92 -6.52 -7.15
C GLU A 31 4.00 -5.11 -6.53
N VAL A 32 3.20 -4.88 -5.48
CA VAL A 32 3.23 -3.60 -4.77
C VAL A 32 4.58 -3.39 -4.09
N GLY A 33 5.13 -4.44 -3.47
CA GLY A 33 6.44 -4.39 -2.81
C GLY A 33 7.59 -4.10 -3.77
N ASP A 34 7.63 -4.82 -4.90
CA ASP A 34 8.63 -4.66 -5.95
C ASP A 34 8.56 -3.24 -6.54
N PHE A 35 7.37 -2.68 -6.70
CA PHE A 35 7.18 -1.32 -7.22
C PHE A 35 7.59 -0.20 -6.24
N VAL A 36 7.23 -0.33 -4.97
CA VAL A 36 7.54 0.72 -3.95
C VAL A 36 8.88 0.50 -3.24
N GLY A 37 9.61 -0.57 -3.58
CA GLY A 37 10.89 -0.93 -2.98
C GLY A 37 10.79 -1.41 -1.53
N LEU A 38 9.70 -2.10 -1.16
CA LEU A 38 9.48 -2.65 0.18
C LEU A 38 9.25 -4.16 0.14
N LEU A 39 9.64 -4.84 1.22
CA LEU A 39 9.37 -6.27 1.36
C LEU A 39 7.87 -6.55 1.42
N TYR A 40 7.45 -7.68 0.84
CA TYR A 40 6.04 -8.12 0.85
C TYR A 40 5.44 -8.18 2.27
N SER A 41 6.24 -8.53 3.28
CA SER A 41 5.85 -8.57 4.68
C SER A 41 5.53 -7.18 5.22
N THR A 42 6.28 -6.16 4.81
CA THR A 42 6.03 -4.75 5.12
C THR A 42 4.72 -4.28 4.48
N ILE A 43 4.49 -4.62 3.21
CA ILE A 43 3.22 -4.32 2.51
C ILE A 43 2.03 -4.93 3.25
N SER A 44 2.14 -6.20 3.64
CA SER A 44 1.09 -6.91 4.39
C SER A 44 0.77 -6.22 5.71
N MET A 45 1.79 -5.82 6.47
CA MET A 45 1.60 -5.12 7.76
C MET A 45 0.95 -3.75 7.57
N ILE A 46 1.38 -3.00 6.55
CA ILE A 46 0.82 -1.69 6.22
C ILE A 46 -0.67 -1.81 5.86
N ALA A 47 -1.00 -2.70 4.91
CA ALA A 47 -2.39 -2.89 4.48
C ALA A 47 -3.29 -3.36 5.64
N LYS A 48 -2.78 -4.19 6.55
CA LYS A 48 -3.54 -4.58 7.75
C LYS A 48 -3.80 -3.38 8.66
N ARG A 49 -2.76 -2.63 9.04
CA ARG A 49 -2.87 -1.49 9.97
C ARG A 49 -3.79 -0.40 9.45
N VAL A 50 -3.64 -0.03 8.17
CA VAL A 50 -4.52 0.98 7.53
C VAL A 50 -5.96 0.49 7.53
N GLY A 51 -6.21 -0.77 7.20
CA GLY A 51 -7.54 -1.36 7.22
C GLY A 51 -8.17 -1.42 8.62
N GLU A 52 -7.38 -1.52 9.69
CA GLU A 52 -7.85 -1.44 11.07
C GLU A 52 -8.20 0.02 11.44
N THR A 53 -7.35 0.99 11.08
CA THR A 53 -7.60 2.42 11.31
C THR A 53 -8.84 2.93 10.58
N MET A 54 -9.10 2.49 9.34
CA MET A 54 -10.26 2.93 8.56
C MET A 54 -11.61 2.34 9.04
N LYS A 55 -11.58 1.33 9.92
CA LYS A 55 -12.78 0.68 10.46
C LYS A 55 -13.18 1.22 11.85
N SER A 56 -12.34 2.03 12.48
CA SER A 56 -12.63 2.72 13.75
C SER A 56 -13.16 4.12 13.48
#